data_AF-A0A7W5PF12-F1
#
_entry.id   AF-A0A7W5PF12-F1
#
_cell.length_a   1.000
_cell.length_b   1.000
_cell.length_c   1.000
_cell.angle_alpha   90.00
_cell.angle_beta   90.00
_cell.angle_gamma   90.00
#
_symmetry.space_group_name_H-M   'P 1'
#
loop_
_entity.id
_entity.type
_entity.pdbx_description
1 polymer ?
#
loop_
_entity_poly.entity_id
_entity_poly.type
_entity_poly.pdbx_seq_one_letter_code
_entity_poly.pdbx_strand_id
1 'polypeptide(L)'
;MIYSRNCYASLERRFAWNDLDRCGGFDASAAGLLDDATISDEAATWFESETAAGRYLAAAIKAGSAPADADVRWSKVGETLPAKKVEAETAESEPSEAALDDAADNLSGQ
;
A
#
# COMPACT_ATOMS: atom_id res chain seq x y z
N MET A 1 4.55 -11.64 -6.94
CA MET A 1 4.40 -12.74 -5.95
C MET A 1 5.68 -13.55 -5.67
N ILE A 2 6.63 -13.71 -6.61
CA ILE A 2 7.83 -14.56 -6.42
C ILE A 2 8.65 -14.16 -5.19
N TYR A 3 8.83 -12.86 -4.93
CA TYR A 3 9.53 -12.36 -3.73
C TYR A 3 8.89 -12.89 -2.43
N SER A 4 7.57 -12.68 -2.26
CA SER A 4 6.83 -13.15 -1.09
C SER A 4 6.95 -14.66 -0.88
N ARG A 5 6.72 -15.46 -1.94
CA ARG A 5 6.87 -16.92 -1.89
C ARG A 5 8.26 -17.35 -1.43
N ASN A 6 9.30 -16.76 -2.02
CA ASN A 6 10.69 -17.06 -1.65
C ASN A 6 11.02 -16.60 -0.23
N CYS A 7 10.44 -15.48 0.21
CA CYS A 7 10.61 -14.94 1.56
C CYS A 7 10.09 -15.94 2.59
N TYR A 8 8.84 -16.41 2.45
CA TYR A 8 8.27 -17.43 3.35
C TYR A 8 8.99 -18.77 3.25
N ALA A 9 9.41 -19.21 2.05
CA ALA A 9 10.20 -20.43 1.89
C ALA A 9 11.57 -20.35 2.60
N SER A 10 12.13 -19.13 2.76
CA SER A 10 13.37 -18.94 3.52
C SER A 10 13.16 -19.13 5.03
N LEU A 11 12.00 -18.71 5.56
CA LEU A 11 11.64 -18.88 6.97
C LEU A 11 11.51 -20.35 7.36
N GLU A 12 11.10 -21.22 6.43
CA GLU A 12 11.04 -22.66 6.67
C GLU A 12 12.42 -23.30 6.88
N ARG A 13 13.47 -22.71 6.28
CA ARG A 13 14.84 -23.19 6.41
C ARG A 13 15.56 -22.58 7.61
N ARG A 14 15.34 -21.29 7.86
CA ARG A 14 15.93 -20.55 8.97
C ARG A 14 14.97 -19.46 9.41
N PHE A 15 14.27 -19.72 10.50
CA PHE A 15 13.33 -18.76 11.03
C PHE A 15 14.05 -17.58 11.71
N ALA A 16 13.59 -16.37 11.42
CA ALA A 16 13.94 -15.16 12.16
C ALA A 16 12.73 -14.23 12.19
N TRP A 17 12.40 -13.70 13.38
CA TRP A 17 11.26 -12.80 13.57
C TRP A 17 11.29 -11.57 12.68
N ASN A 18 12.48 -10.97 12.52
CA ASN A 18 12.66 -9.79 11.68
C ASN A 18 12.43 -10.11 10.19
N ASP A 19 12.74 -11.33 9.74
CA ASP A 19 12.49 -11.71 8.35
C ASP A 19 11.01 -12.03 8.13
N LEU A 20 10.34 -12.63 9.11
CA LEU A 20 8.87 -12.80 9.07
C LEU A 20 8.17 -11.45 8.96
N ASP A 21 8.56 -10.45 9.75
CA ASP A 21 7.97 -9.11 9.68
C ASP A 21 8.21 -8.43 8.32
N ARG A 22 9.38 -8.64 7.71
CA ARG A 22 9.67 -8.16 6.35
C ARG A 22 8.81 -8.84 5.29
N CYS A 23 8.64 -10.16 5.37
CA CYS A 23 7.76 -10.90 4.45
C CYS A 23 6.31 -10.43 4.60
N GLY A 24 5.84 -10.32 5.85
CA GLY A 24 4.49 -9.85 6.16
C GLY A 24 4.23 -8.40 5.74
N GLY A 25 5.18 -7.50 5.99
CA GLY A 25 5.05 -6.10 5.60
C GLY A 25 5.00 -5.91 4.08
N PHE A 26 5.76 -6.70 3.33
CA PHE A 26 5.64 -6.72 1.88
C PHE A 26 4.26 -7.19 1.43
N ASP A 27 3.73 -8.27 2.02
CA ASP A 27 2.41 -8.79 1.68
C ASP A 27 1.28 -7.79 1.98
N ALA A 28 1.30 -7.16 3.16
CA ALA A 28 0.33 -6.12 3.51
C ALA A 28 0.45 -4.87 2.63
N SER A 29 1.67 -4.51 2.19
CA SER A 29 1.85 -3.41 1.22
C SER A 29 1.28 -3.77 -0.15
N ALA A 30 1.50 -5.00 -0.60
CA ALA A 30 0.97 -5.49 -1.87
C ALA A 30 -0.55 -5.57 -1.85
N ALA A 31 -1.16 -5.97 -0.72
CA ALA A 31 -2.61 -5.99 -0.52
C ALA A 31 -3.25 -4.61 -0.77
N GLY A 32 -2.68 -3.54 -0.20
CA GLY A 32 -3.17 -2.17 -0.38
C GLY A 32 -2.93 -1.56 -1.77
N LEU A 33 -2.18 -2.24 -2.65
CA LEU A 33 -1.95 -1.84 -4.03
C LEU A 33 -2.86 -2.59 -5.02
N LEU A 34 -3.54 -3.65 -4.58
CA LEU A 34 -4.40 -4.45 -5.47
C LEU A 34 -5.60 -3.68 -6.01
N ASP A 35 -6.13 -2.75 -5.23
CA ASP A 35 -7.32 -1.98 -5.61
C ASP A 35 -7.08 -1.08 -6.85
N ASP A 36 -5.83 -0.73 -7.14
CA ASP A 36 -5.46 0.23 -8.19
C ASP A 36 -4.71 -0.40 -9.38
N ALA A 37 -4.44 -1.71 -9.37
CA ALA A 37 -3.51 -2.35 -10.30
C ALA A 37 -4.13 -3.48 -11.14
N THR A 38 -3.82 -3.50 -12.44
CA THR A 38 -4.09 -4.67 -13.29
C THR A 38 -3.07 -5.77 -12.97
N ILE A 39 -3.43 -6.65 -12.05
CA ILE A 39 -2.63 -7.79 -11.63
C ILE A 39 -3.31 -9.11 -12.02
N SER A 40 -2.53 -10.17 -12.19
CA SER A 40 -3.07 -11.50 -12.45
C SER A 40 -3.91 -12.01 -11.28
N ASP A 41 -4.97 -12.78 -11.55
CA ASP A 41 -5.84 -13.40 -10.54
C ASP A 41 -5.09 -14.20 -9.47
N GLU A 42 -3.99 -14.88 -9.85
CA GLU A 42 -3.14 -15.61 -8.90
C GLU A 42 -2.46 -14.67 -7.91
N ALA A 43 -1.95 -13.53 -8.39
CA ALA A 43 -1.35 -12.51 -7.55
C ALA A 43 -2.42 -11.82 -6.68
N ALA A 44 -3.63 -11.62 -7.20
CA ALA A 44 -4.75 -11.03 -6.46
C ALA A 44 -5.12 -11.91 -5.28
N THR A 45 -5.33 -13.19 -5.55
CA THR A 45 -5.61 -14.20 -4.52
C THR A 45 -4.46 -14.32 -3.53
N TRP A 46 -3.21 -14.26 -4.00
CA TRP A 46 -2.05 -14.37 -3.11
C TRP A 46 -1.95 -13.18 -2.15
N PHE A 47 -2.17 -11.95 -2.62
CA PHE A 47 -2.03 -10.75 -1.81
C PHE A 47 -3.34 -10.26 -1.19
N GLU A 48 -4.44 -10.99 -1.35
CA GLU A 48 -5.67 -10.73 -0.62
C GLU A 48 -5.39 -10.68 0.89
N SER A 49 -5.97 -9.70 1.57
CA SER A 49 -5.62 -9.31 2.93
C SER A 49 -5.73 -10.45 3.93
N GLU A 50 -6.82 -11.23 3.90
CA GLU A 50 -7.02 -12.36 4.81
C GLU A 50 -6.05 -13.50 4.51
N THR A 51 -5.77 -13.75 3.22
CA THR A 51 -4.81 -14.76 2.77
C THR A 51 -3.39 -14.38 3.19
N ALA A 52 -3.02 -13.11 3.08
CA ALA A 52 -1.75 -12.56 3.53
C ALA A 52 -1.58 -12.67 5.06
N ALA A 53 -2.59 -12.24 5.81
CA ALA A 53 -2.62 -12.36 7.26
C ALA A 53 -2.51 -13.82 7.71
N GLY A 54 -3.27 -14.72 7.08
CA GLY A 54 -3.25 -16.16 7.38
C GLY A 54 -1.87 -16.79 7.21
N ARG A 55 -1.12 -16.43 6.16
CA ARG A 55 0.27 -16.90 5.99
C ARG A 55 1.19 -16.40 7.09
N TYR A 56 1.09 -15.11 7.43
CA TYR A 56 1.89 -14.52 8.49
C TYR A 56 1.63 -15.21 9.84
N LEU A 57 0.35 -15.34 10.21
CA LEU A 57 -0.07 -15.98 11.46
C LEU A 57 0.36 -17.45 11.52
N ALA A 58 0.19 -18.19 10.43
CA ALA A 58 0.65 -19.59 10.36
C ALA A 58 2.17 -19.70 10.59
N ALA A 59 2.97 -18.81 10.01
CA ALA A 59 4.41 -18.79 10.21
C ALA A 59 4.80 -18.40 11.64
N ALA A 60 4.13 -17.41 12.23
CA ALA A 60 4.34 -16.98 13.62
C ALA A 60 4.00 -18.08 14.64
N ILE A 61 2.85 -18.74 14.45
CA ILE A 61 2.39 -19.85 15.31
C ILE A 61 3.34 -21.04 15.19
N LYS A 62 3.75 -21.40 13.97
CA LYS A 62 4.75 -22.46 13.72
C LYS A 62 6.09 -22.17 14.42
N ALA A 63 6.45 -20.91 14.58
CA ALA A 63 7.64 -20.47 15.31
C ALA A 63 7.46 -20.38 16.83
N GLY A 64 6.28 -20.72 17.36
CA GLY A 64 5.99 -20.80 18.79
C GLY A 64 5.28 -19.58 19.37
N SER A 65 4.80 -18.63 18.55
CA SER A 65 3.95 -17.55 19.05
C SER A 65 2.58 -18.09 19.47
N ALA A 66 2.03 -17.57 20.57
CA ALA A 66 0.61 -17.73 20.82
C ALA A 66 -0.20 -17.01 19.72
N PRO A 67 -1.41 -17.48 19.38
CA PRO A 67 -2.24 -16.84 18.35
C PRO A 67 -2.47 -15.34 18.61
N ALA A 68 -2.85 -14.98 19.84
CA ALA A 68 -3.08 -13.58 20.21
C ALA A 68 -1.82 -12.71 20.09
N ASP A 69 -0.64 -13.24 20.41
CA ASP A 69 0.62 -12.51 20.24
C ASP A 69 0.99 -12.35 18.77
N ALA A 70 0.66 -13.34 17.93
CA ALA A 70 0.87 -13.28 16.49
C ALA A 70 -0.04 -12.22 15.85
N ASP A 71 -1.30 -12.12 16.28
CA ASP A 71 -2.23 -11.08 15.85
C ASP A 71 -1.72 -9.68 16.23
N VAL A 72 -1.30 -9.49 17.50
CA VAL A 72 -0.72 -8.22 17.95
C VAL A 72 0.52 -7.83 17.14
N ARG A 73 1.35 -8.82 16.78
CA ARG A 73 2.53 -8.58 15.95
C ARG A 73 2.15 -8.21 14.52
N TRP A 74 1.17 -8.89 13.94
CA TRP A 74 0.64 -8.59 12.61
C TRP A 74 0.09 -7.16 12.52
N SER A 75 -0.67 -6.71 13.52
CA SER A 75 -1.16 -5.33 13.58
C SER A 75 -0.02 -4.31 13.51
N LYS A 76 1.08 -4.55 14.25
CA LYS A 76 2.27 -3.68 14.21
C LYS A 76 2.97 -3.69 12.87
N VAL A 77 3.01 -4.83 12.19
CA VAL A 77 3.58 -4.92 10.82
C VAL A 77 2.79 -4.03 9.86
N GLY A 78 1.44 -4.06 9.94
CA GLY A 78 0.58 -3.19 9.13
C GLY A 78 0.76 -1.69 9.42
N GLU A 79 0.98 -1.30 10.67
CA GLU A 79 1.22 0.09 11.07
C GLU A 79 2.55 0.67 10.57
N THR A 80 3.56 -0.18 10.32
CA THR A 80 4.87 0.26 9.82
C THR A 80 4.91 0.54 8.32
N LEU A 81 3.81 0.28 7.61
CA LEU A 81 3.72 0.54 6.18
C LEU A 81 3.37 2.02 5.94
N PRO A 82 4.03 2.68 4.97
CA PRO A 82 3.69 4.05 4.65
C PRO A 82 2.23 4.09 4.21
N ALA A 83 1.38 4.79 4.97
CA ALA A 83 0.03 5.11 4.55
C ALA A 83 0.13 5.76 3.17
N LYS A 84 -0.63 5.24 2.19
CA LYS A 84 -0.80 5.85 0.87
C LYS A 84 -1.20 7.31 1.11
N LYS A 85 -0.27 8.26 0.97
CA LYS A 85 -0.61 9.67 0.82
C LYS A 85 -1.09 9.82 -0.61
N VAL A 86 -2.36 9.49 -0.85
CA VAL A 86 -3.04 9.94 -2.05
C VAL A 86 -3.30 11.42 -1.82
N GLU A 87 -2.33 12.26 -2.17
CA GLU A 87 -2.61 13.65 -2.47
C GLU A 87 -3.50 13.61 -3.71
N ALA A 88 -4.81 13.67 -3.47
CA ALA A 88 -5.79 13.98 -4.49
C ALA A 88 -5.46 15.38 -5.01
N GLU A 89 -4.66 15.45 -6.07
CA GLU A 89 -4.47 16.64 -6.88
C GLU A 89 -5.82 16.98 -7.51
N THR A 90 -6.62 17.71 -6.75
CA THR A 90 -7.92 18.24 -7.17
C THR A 90 -7.68 19.67 -7.65
N ALA A 91 -7.31 19.79 -8.92
CA ALA A 91 -7.48 20.96 -9.78
C ALA A 91 -7.16 20.45 -11.18
N GLU A 92 -8.08 20.40 -12.14
CA GLU A 92 -8.74 21.58 -12.68
C GLU A 92 -9.94 21.13 -13.54
N SER A 93 -11.15 21.51 -13.12
CA SER A 93 -12.33 21.71 -13.96
C SER A 93 -12.84 23.07 -13.50
N GLU A 94 -13.06 24.12 -14.30
CA GLU A 94 -13.63 24.26 -15.64
C GLU A 94 -13.26 25.64 -16.23
N PRO A 95 -13.47 25.89 -17.54
CA PRO A 95 -13.29 27.20 -18.16
C PRO A 95 -14.45 28.15 -17.79
N SER A 96 -14.13 29.38 -17.37
CA SER A 96 -15.11 30.45 -17.18
C SER A 96 -14.81 31.60 -18.14
N GLU A 97 -15.50 31.61 -19.28
CA GLU A 97 -15.73 32.82 -20.05
C GLU A 97 -16.74 33.70 -19.30
N ALA A 98 -16.34 34.93 -18.95
CA ALA A 98 -17.11 36.17 -19.12
C ALA A 98 -16.61 37.27 -18.16
N ALA A 99 -15.91 38.27 -18.71
CA ALA A 99 -16.08 39.68 -18.35
C ALA A 99 -15.45 40.55 -19.45
N LEU A 100 -16.27 40.88 -20.45
CA LEU A 100 -16.16 42.16 -21.15
C LEU A 100 -16.57 43.24 -20.14
N ASP A 101 -15.76 44.27 -19.93
CA ASP A 101 -16.20 45.64 -20.23
C ASP A 101 -15.03 46.61 -20.38
N ASP A 102 -15.30 47.56 -21.26
CA ASP A 102 -14.48 48.59 -21.89
C ASP A 102 -14.34 49.82 -20.96
N ALA A 103 -13.24 50.57 -21.08
CA ALA A 103 -13.25 52.04 -21.12
C ALA A 103 -11.82 52.63 -21.07
N ALA A 104 -11.35 52.99 -22.26
CA ALA A 104 -10.81 54.30 -22.66
C ALA A 104 -9.94 55.15 -21.69
N ASP A 105 -8.79 55.56 -22.25
CA ASP A 105 -8.39 56.96 -22.52
C ASP A 105 -7.04 57.43 -21.95
N ASN A 106 -6.17 57.78 -22.91
CA ASN A 106 -5.06 58.75 -22.91
C ASN A 106 -3.80 58.55 -22.03
N LEU A 107 -2.64 58.48 -22.69
CA LEU A 107 -1.82 59.69 -22.90
C LEU A 107 -0.74 59.50 -23.99
N SER A 108 -0.62 60.51 -24.84
CA SER A 108 0.41 60.72 -25.86
C SER A 108 1.83 60.84 -25.30
N GLY A 109 2.83 60.48 -26.12
CA GLY A 109 4.06 61.28 -26.26
C GLY A 109 5.38 60.60 -25.88
N GLN A 110 6.07 60.02 -26.87
CA GLN A 110 7.36 60.51 -27.42
C GLN A 110 7.92 59.54 -28.46
#